data_AF-A0AAN6I7E5-F1
#
_entry.id   AF-A0AAN6I7E5-F1
#
_cell.length_a   1.000
_cell.length_b   1.000
_cell.length_c   1.000
_cell.angle_alpha   90.00
_cell.angle_beta   90.00
_cell.angle_gamma   90.00
#
_symmetry.space_group_name_H-M   'P 1'
#
loop_
_entity.id
_entity.type
_entity.pdbx_description
1 polymer ?
#
loop_
_entity_poly.entity_id
_entity_poly.type
_entity_poly.pdbx_seq_one_letter_code
_entity_poly.pdbx_strand_id
1 'polypeptide(L)'
;MTKDTNELLPTAEYSGPVSRTFEVDPSKPHSTSGRTNGPSDYVLAAGAVDRDAPTEAPDTRIGRLRAYVTTLQDEVNEFLTERMKSKGEEEGQDLVNPEEEEEEDQSGL
;
A
#
# COMPACT_ATOMS: atom_id res chain seq x y z
N MET A 1 -17.37 -8.79 -33.65
CA MET A 1 -17.69 -7.83 -32.57
C MET A 1 -16.48 -7.70 -31.68
N THR A 2 -15.58 -6.77 -31.99
CA THR A 2 -14.48 -6.39 -31.10
C THR A 2 -15.12 -5.57 -29.98
N LYS A 3 -15.30 -6.16 -28.80
CA LYS A 3 -15.64 -5.39 -27.61
C LYS A 3 -14.47 -4.42 -27.43
N ASP A 4 -14.70 -3.12 -27.65
CA ASP A 4 -13.78 -2.09 -27.20
C ASP A 4 -13.66 -2.22 -25.67
N THR A 5 -12.67 -2.99 -25.22
CA THR A 5 -12.25 -3.05 -23.83
C THR A 5 -11.50 -1.77 -23.55
N ASN A 6 -12.25 -0.67 -23.45
CA ASN A 6 -11.75 0.62 -22.99
C ASN A 6 -11.56 0.55 -21.44
N GLU A 7 -10.93 -0.54 -21.00
CA GLU A 7 -10.54 -0.80 -19.61
C GLU A 7 -9.30 0.06 -19.33
N LEU A 8 -9.32 0.78 -18.21
CA LEU A 8 -8.18 1.62 -17.82
C LEU A 8 -7.24 0.76 -16.99
N LEU A 9 -6.21 0.22 -17.64
CA LEU A 9 -5.17 -0.58 -16.99
C LEU A 9 -3.98 0.34 -16.66
N PRO A 10 -3.81 0.76 -15.40
CA PRO A 10 -2.67 1.57 -15.00
C PRO A 10 -1.39 0.72 -15.04
N THR A 11 -0.27 1.38 -15.28
CA THR A 11 1.08 0.79 -15.26
C THR A 11 2.02 1.76 -14.55
N ALA A 12 3.09 1.24 -13.95
CA ALA A 12 4.14 2.05 -13.37
C ALA A 12 5.52 1.53 -13.76
N GLU A 13 6.50 2.42 -13.85
CA GLU A 13 7.89 2.08 -14.11
C GLU A 13 8.79 2.76 -13.08
N TYR A 14 9.62 1.97 -12.42
CA TYR A 14 10.67 2.43 -11.53
C TYR A 14 12.01 2.38 -12.27
N SER A 15 12.74 3.49 -12.25
CA SER A 15 14.11 3.58 -12.76
C SER A 15 15.05 4.07 -11.67
N GLY A 16 16.09 3.29 -11.38
CA GLY A 16 17.12 3.57 -10.40
C GLY A 16 18.32 2.65 -10.63
N PRO A 17 18.98 2.15 -9.56
CA PRO A 17 20.05 1.15 -9.73
C PRO A 17 19.57 -0.18 -10.31
N VAL A 18 18.26 -0.45 -10.25
CA VAL A 18 17.57 -1.51 -10.99
C VAL A 18 16.35 -0.90 -11.66
N SER A 19 15.88 -1.49 -12.75
CA SER A 19 14.63 -1.10 -13.41
C SER A 19 13.54 -2.13 -13.10
N ARG A 20 12.31 -1.67 -12.84
CA ARG A 20 11.16 -2.54 -12.57
C ARG A 20 9.89 -1.94 -13.17
N THR A 21 9.16 -2.76 -13.92
CA THR A 21 7.83 -2.44 -14.43
C THR A 21 6.76 -3.13 -13.58
N PHE A 22 5.66 -2.43 -13.32
CA PHE A 22 4.50 -2.91 -12.60
C PHE A 22 3.28 -2.83 -13.54
N GLU A 23 2.60 -3.96 -13.71
CA GLU A 23 1.46 -4.12 -14.59
C GLU A 23 0.34 -4.84 -13.85
N VAL A 24 -0.89 -4.38 -14.05
CA VAL A 24 -2.06 -5.00 -13.43
C VAL A 24 -2.63 -6.08 -14.34
N ASP A 25 -2.84 -7.27 -13.79
CA ASP A 25 -3.53 -8.37 -14.47
C ASP A 25 -5.04 -8.32 -14.17
N PRO A 26 -5.88 -7.82 -15.09
CA PRO A 26 -7.32 -7.65 -14.84
C PRO A 26 -8.09 -8.95 -14.62
N SER A 27 -7.48 -10.12 -14.88
CA SER A 27 -8.10 -11.43 -14.62
C SER A 27 -8.05 -11.82 -13.14
N LYS A 28 -7.24 -11.13 -12.33
CA LYS A 28 -7.11 -11.39 -10.89
C LYS A 28 -8.11 -10.57 -10.08
N PRO A 29 -8.49 -11.04 -8.88
CA PRO A 29 -9.28 -10.22 -7.96
C PRO A 29 -8.45 -9.04 -7.47
N HIS A 30 -9.03 -7.84 -7.53
CA HIS A 30 -8.43 -6.61 -7.02
C HIS A 30 -9.32 -5.99 -5.95
N SER A 31 -8.70 -5.43 -4.92
CA SER A 31 -9.37 -4.78 -3.80
C SER A 31 -9.02 -3.30 -3.75
N THR A 32 -9.89 -2.50 -3.16
CA THR A 32 -9.59 -1.11 -2.80
C THR A 32 -9.09 -0.96 -1.38
N SER A 33 -9.14 -2.05 -0.60
CA SER A 33 -8.45 -2.18 0.67
C SER A 33 -7.04 -2.70 0.36
N GLY A 34 -6.08 -1.79 0.24
CA GLY A 34 -4.68 -2.13 0.00
C GLY A 34 -4.06 -2.80 1.21
N ARG A 35 -3.15 -3.75 0.99
CA ARG A 35 -2.40 -4.47 2.03
C ARG A 35 -1.43 -3.56 2.76
N THR A 36 -0.96 -2.51 2.10
CA THR A 36 -0.03 -1.51 2.64
C THR A 36 -0.73 -0.24 3.09
N ASN A 37 -2.07 -0.21 3.05
CA ASN A 37 -2.89 0.96 3.27
C ASN A 37 -3.74 0.78 4.53
N GLY A 38 -3.73 1.75 5.43
CA GLY A 38 -4.62 1.79 6.59
C GLY A 38 -3.88 1.88 7.93
N PRO A 39 -4.64 2.00 9.05
CA PRO A 39 -4.07 1.98 10.39
C PRO A 39 -3.38 0.64 10.65
N SER A 40 -2.35 0.63 11.50
CA SER A 40 -1.71 -0.63 11.89
C SER A 40 -2.70 -1.57 12.60
N ASP A 41 -2.44 -2.88 12.53
CA ASP A 41 -3.25 -3.90 13.21
C ASP A 41 -3.41 -3.61 14.71
N TYR A 42 -2.39 -3.00 15.32
CA TYR A 42 -2.40 -2.55 16.71
C TYR A 42 -3.51 -1.51 16.98
N VAL A 43 -3.63 -0.52 16.10
CA VAL A 43 -4.63 0.56 16.22
C VAL A 43 -6.04 0.03 15.98
N LEU A 44 -6.20 -0.89 15.02
CA LEU A 44 -7.48 -1.57 14.76
C LEU A 44 -7.90 -2.46 15.94
N ALA A 45 -6.95 -3.19 16.54
CA ALA A 45 -7.19 -4.04 17.72
C ALA A 45 -7.58 -3.24 18.98
N ALA A 46 -7.11 -1.99 19.09
CA ALA A 46 -7.50 -1.06 20.15
C ALA A 46 -8.94 -0.51 20.01
N GLY A 47 -9.68 -0.95 18.99
CA GLY A 47 -11.08 -0.56 18.76
C GLY A 47 -11.25 0.73 17.97
N ALA A 48 -10.20 1.24 17.33
CA ALA A 48 -10.31 2.37 16.43
C ALA A 48 -11.08 1.96 15.16
N VAL A 49 -12.10 2.75 14.82
CA VAL A 49 -12.84 2.60 13.57
C VAL A 49 -12.19 3.48 12.51
N ASP A 50 -11.69 2.87 11.44
CA ASP A 50 -11.19 3.61 10.29
C ASP A 50 -12.36 4.24 9.52
N ARG A 51 -12.59 5.53 9.78
CA ARG A 51 -13.63 6.33 9.12
C ARG A 51 -13.25 6.79 7.72
N ASP A 52 -11.96 6.74 7.39
CA ASP A 52 -11.42 7.14 6.09
C ASP A 52 -11.21 5.92 5.17
N ALA A 53 -11.65 4.75 5.63
CA ALA A 53 -11.59 3.51 4.88
C ALA A 53 -12.25 3.68 3.50
N PRO A 54 -11.59 3.24 2.43
CA PRO A 54 -12.16 3.29 1.10
C PRO A 54 -13.46 2.47 1.08
N THR A 55 -14.52 3.07 0.56
CA THR A 55 -15.76 2.34 0.24
C THR A 55 -15.46 1.14 -0.65
N GLU A 56 -16.27 0.08 -0.65
CA GLU A 56 -16.07 -1.01 -1.62
C GLU A 56 -16.16 -0.49 -3.05
N ALA A 57 -15.37 -1.06 -3.98
CA ALA A 57 -15.42 -0.67 -5.39
C ALA A 57 -16.72 -1.19 -6.02
N PRO A 58 -17.66 -0.31 -6.44
CA PRO A 58 -18.74 -0.77 -7.30
C PRO A 58 -18.14 -1.25 -8.62
N ASP A 59 -18.74 -2.28 -9.26
CA ASP A 59 -18.31 -2.84 -10.56
C ASP A 59 -18.57 -1.87 -11.74
N THR A 60 -17.97 -0.70 -11.60
CA THR A 60 -17.96 0.41 -12.53
C THR A 60 -16.52 0.58 -13.02
N ARG A 61 -16.35 1.21 -14.17
CA ARG A 61 -15.01 1.44 -14.72
C ARG A 61 -14.08 2.19 -13.74
N ILE A 62 -14.61 3.17 -13.02
CA ILE A 62 -13.83 3.94 -12.03
C ILE A 62 -13.54 3.12 -10.76
N GLY A 63 -14.48 2.28 -10.33
CA GLY A 63 -14.28 1.37 -9.20
C GLY A 63 -13.20 0.34 -9.47
N ARG A 64 -13.20 -0.27 -10.67
CA ARG A 64 -12.14 -1.19 -11.10
C ARG A 64 -10.80 -0.49 -11.24
N LEU A 65 -10.76 0.71 -11.85
CA LEU A 65 -9.53 1.51 -11.91
C LEU A 65 -8.98 1.78 -10.50
N ARG A 66 -9.83 2.14 -9.54
CA ARG A 66 -9.39 2.36 -8.15
C ARG A 66 -8.75 1.10 -7.58
N ALA A 67 -9.37 -0.07 -7.76
CA ALA A 67 -8.82 -1.35 -7.30
C ALA A 67 -7.47 -1.68 -7.97
N TYR A 68 -7.33 -1.39 -9.26
CA TYR A 68 -6.07 -1.56 -10.00
C TYR A 68 -4.97 -0.62 -9.48
N VAL A 69 -5.30 0.64 -9.23
CA VAL A 69 -4.35 1.61 -8.67
C VAL A 69 -3.93 1.21 -7.26
N THR A 70 -4.85 0.76 -6.41
CA THR A 70 -4.54 0.23 -5.07
C THR A 70 -3.60 -0.98 -5.16
N THR A 71 -3.81 -1.86 -6.13
CA THR A 71 -2.92 -3.02 -6.34
C THR A 71 -1.51 -2.57 -6.70
N LEU A 72 -1.36 -1.63 -7.64
CA LEU A 72 -0.04 -1.08 -7.98
C LEU A 72 0.63 -0.37 -6.80
N GLN A 73 -0.15 0.36 -6.00
CA GLN A 73 0.37 1.02 -4.80
C GLN A 73 0.99 -0.01 -3.85
N ASP A 74 0.31 -1.12 -3.59
CA ASP A 74 0.84 -2.19 -2.74
C ASP A 74 2.12 -2.80 -3.33
N GLU A 75 2.13 -3.13 -4.62
CA GLU A 75 3.30 -3.74 -5.28
C GLU A 75 4.52 -2.80 -5.25
N VAL A 76 4.32 -1.50 -5.46
CA VAL A 76 5.38 -0.49 -5.37
C VAL A 76 5.88 -0.36 -3.93
N ASN A 77 4.98 -0.31 -2.96
CA ASN A 77 5.33 -0.20 -1.54
C ASN A 77 6.11 -1.43 -1.06
N GLU A 78 5.67 -2.64 -1.42
CA GLU A 78 6.38 -3.89 -1.13
C GLU A 78 7.80 -3.85 -1.73
N PHE A 79 7.91 -3.53 -3.02
CA PHE A 79 9.19 -3.46 -3.72
C PHE A 79 10.18 -2.47 -3.08
N LEU A 80 9.72 -1.25 -2.76
CA LEU A 80 10.58 -0.24 -2.14
C LEU A 80 10.95 -0.61 -0.70
N THR A 81 10.03 -1.21 0.06
CA THR A 81 10.26 -1.65 1.44
C THR A 81 11.27 -2.77 1.51
N GLU A 82 11.15 -3.78 0.64
CA GLU A 82 12.14 -4.86 0.53
C GLU A 82 13.53 -4.30 0.22
N ARG A 83 13.60 -3.35 -0.72
CA ARG A 83 14.86 -2.71 -1.11
C ARG A 83 15.49 -1.87 0.00
N MET A 84 14.69 -1.25 0.86
CA MET A 84 15.18 -0.55 2.05
C MET A 84 15.71 -1.53 3.09
N LYS A 85 15.03 -2.65 3.32
CA LYS A 85 15.49 -3.71 4.24
C LYS A 85 16.83 -4.30 3.79
N SER A 86 16.97 -4.66 2.51
CA SER A 86 18.23 -5.20 1.98
C SER A 86 19.39 -4.20 2.06
N LYS A 87 19.12 -2.89 2.06
CA LYS A 87 20.15 -1.87 2.28
C LYS A 87 20.49 -1.67 3.75
N GLY A 88 19.48 -1.66 4.63
CA GLY A 88 19.69 -1.54 6.08
C GLY A 88 20.35 -2.77 6.72
N GLU A 89 20.22 -3.94 6.10
CA GLU A 89 20.96 -5.15 6.52
C GLU A 89 22.44 -5.11 6.12
N GLU A 90 22.81 -4.39 5.06
CA GLU A 90 24.21 -4.20 4.63
C GLU A 90 24.89 -3.04 5.37
N GLU A 91 24.15 -2.01 5.75
CA GLU A 91 24.62 -0.87 6.56
C GLU A 91 24.13 -1.06 8.01
N GLY A 92 24.78 -1.94 8.77
CA GLY A 92 24.32 -2.29 10.12
C GLY A 92 24.21 -1.07 11.08
N GLN A 93 22.99 -0.56 11.27
CA GLN A 93 22.40 -0.04 12.53
C GLN A 93 21.04 0.65 12.30
N ASP A 94 20.17 0.51 13.32
CA ASP A 94 18.99 1.31 13.64
C ASP A 94 17.88 1.44 12.59
N LEU A 95 17.19 0.33 12.34
CA LEU A 95 15.74 0.42 12.10
C LEU A 95 15.09 0.67 13.46
N VAL A 96 14.67 1.92 13.67
CA VAL A 96 13.87 2.41 14.79
C VAL A 96 12.93 1.31 15.28
N ASN A 97 13.13 0.83 16.50
CA ASN A 97 12.19 -0.09 17.14
C ASN A 97 10.88 0.70 17.33
N PRO A 98 9.74 0.30 16.72
CA PRO A 98 8.48 1.02 16.90
C PRO A 98 7.91 0.89 18.32
N GLU A 99 8.67 0.36 19.28
CA GLU A 99 8.28 0.16 20.67
C GLU A 99 8.79 1.25 21.63
N GLU A 100 9.49 2.29 21.15
CA GLU A 100 9.95 3.41 21.98
C GLU A 100 9.26 4.73 21.57
N GLU A 101 7.94 4.81 21.75
CA GLU A 101 7.32 6.08 22.13
C GLU A 101 7.06 6.01 23.65
N GLU A 102 8.04 6.51 24.40
CA GLU A 102 7.99 6.66 25.84
C GLU A 102 6.80 7.52 26.27
N GLU A 103 6.17 7.08 27.37
CA GLU A 103 5.16 7.83 28.12
C GLU A 103 5.71 9.18 28.60
N GLU A 104 5.52 10.25 27.84
CA GLU A 104 5.71 11.61 28.38
C GLU A 104 4.42 12.15 29.02
N ASP A 105 4.32 11.86 30.32
CA ASP A 105 4.02 12.81 31.40
C ASP A 105 2.73 13.67 31.29
N GLN A 106 1.61 13.13 31.78
CA GLN A 106 0.53 13.96 32.32
C GLN A 106 0.74 14.21 33.83
N SER A 107 1.74 15.03 34.16
CA SER A 107 1.75 15.77 35.42
C SER A 107 2.02 17.26 35.15
N GLY A 108 0.95 18.05 35.09
CA GLY A 108 1.08 19.47 34.78
C GLY A 108 -0.21 20.29 34.89
N LEU A 109 -0.68 20.45 36.14
CA LEU A 109 -1.52 21.53 36.70
C LEU A 109 -2.93 21.78 36.11
#